data_AF-A0A1H6YGT2-F1
#
_entry.id   AF-A0A1H6YGT2-F1
#
_cell.length_a   1.000
_cell.length_b   1.000
_cell.length_c   1.000
_cell.angle_alpha   90.00
_cell.angle_beta   90.00
_cell.angle_gamma   90.00
#
_symmetry.space_group_name_H-M   'P 1'
#
loop_
_entity.id
_entity.type
_entity.pdbx_description
1 polymer ?
#
loop_
_entity_poly.entity_id
_entity_poly.type
_entity_poly.pdbx_seq_one_letter_code
_entity_poly.pdbx_strand_id
1 'polypeptide(L)'
;MDNDERLLRLKKDFRLLERNVLLLIAIPLSFFAFAYLYSSSDTLSFDLPVLPPVLAYLGLGTVAVLLVMQQVAFERRIQLVKKSDSELHERVKRYAQATFLRYWQLFWVGVISALGLFLYDNPGFTIGYALTLLFVSLGKPTPHRIVTALQLTKGDKDLVYQINKRED
;
A
#
# COMPACT_ATOMS: atom_id res chain seq x y z
N MET A 1 -23.78 16.03 -18.34
CA MET A 1 -22.44 16.16 -17.71
C MET A 1 -21.46 15.62 -18.72
N ASP A 2 -20.60 16.48 -19.24
CA ASP A 2 -19.77 16.21 -20.42
C ASP A 2 -18.74 15.11 -20.14
N ASN A 3 -18.50 14.22 -21.12
CA ASN A 3 -17.61 13.06 -20.93
C ASN A 3 -16.17 13.49 -20.64
N ASP A 4 -15.74 14.63 -21.17
CA ASP A 4 -14.40 15.18 -20.96
C ASP A 4 -14.21 15.68 -19.53
N GLU A 5 -15.24 16.30 -18.93
CA GLU A 5 -15.19 16.76 -17.54
C GLU A 5 -15.11 15.59 -16.56
N ARG A 6 -15.79 14.47 -16.86
CA ARG A 6 -15.71 13.22 -16.09
C ARG A 6 -14.30 12.63 -16.14
N LEU A 7 -13.68 12.64 -17.32
CA LEU A 7 -12.35 12.06 -17.56
C LEU A 7 -11.24 12.86 -16.86
N LEU A 8 -11.32 14.21 -16.89
CA LEU A 8 -10.38 15.09 -16.20
C LEU A 8 -10.41 14.90 -14.68
N ARG A 9 -11.59 14.74 -14.07
CA ARG A 9 -11.72 14.45 -12.63
C ARG A 9 -11.09 13.10 -12.27
N LEU A 10 -11.35 12.07 -13.07
CA LEU A 10 -10.74 10.74 -12.91
C LEU A 10 -9.21 10.77 -12.98
N LYS A 11 -8.63 11.50 -13.95
CA LYS A 11 -7.17 11.69 -14.06
C LYS A 11 -6.59 12.38 -12.82
N LYS A 12 -7.24 13.43 -12.33
CA LYS A 12 -6.79 14.18 -11.15
C LYS A 12 -6.81 13.32 -9.89
N ASP A 13 -7.89 12.58 -9.66
CA ASP A 13 -8.04 11.69 -8.51
C ASP A 13 -7.02 10.55 -8.53
N PHE A 14 -6.75 9.99 -9.71
CA PHE A 14 -5.75 8.93 -9.88
C PHE A 14 -4.33 9.43 -9.58
N ARG A 15 -3.94 10.61 -10.10
CA ARG A 15 -2.63 11.22 -9.78
C ARG A 15 -2.49 11.54 -8.30
N LEU A 16 -3.56 12.01 -7.64
CA LEU A 16 -3.56 12.24 -6.19
C LEU A 16 -3.39 10.93 -5.42
N LEU A 17 -4.07 9.86 -5.85
CA LEU A 17 -3.91 8.52 -5.26
C LEU A 17 -2.45 8.04 -5.40
N GLU A 18 -1.89 8.09 -6.61
CA GLU A 18 -0.49 7.69 -6.85
C GLU A 18 0.48 8.46 -5.97
N ARG A 19 0.36 9.79 -5.92
CA ARG A 19 1.22 10.63 -5.07
C ARG A 19 1.12 10.25 -3.60
N ASN A 20 -0.10 10.09 -3.09
CA ASN A 20 -0.30 9.75 -1.68
C ASN A 20 0.24 8.35 -1.36
N VAL A 21 0.05 7.38 -2.25
CA VAL A 21 0.60 6.03 -2.12
C VAL A 21 2.14 6.06 -2.11
N LEU A 22 2.76 6.85 -2.99
CA LEU A 22 4.22 7.01 -3.01
C LEU A 22 4.75 7.60 -1.70
N LEU A 23 4.07 8.60 -1.14
CA LEU A 23 4.44 9.18 0.16
C LEU A 23 4.32 8.14 1.30
N LEU A 24 3.25 7.33 1.29
CA LEU A 24 3.05 6.26 2.27
C LEU A 24 4.11 5.15 2.18
N ILE A 25 4.80 5.00 1.05
CA ILE A 25 5.90 4.03 0.91
C ILE A 25 7.23 4.68 1.29
N ALA A 26 7.46 5.92 0.84
CA ALA A 26 8.72 6.62 1.01
C ALA A 26 9.04 6.88 2.49
N ILE A 27 8.05 7.28 3.30
CA ILE A 27 8.28 7.60 4.71
C ILE A 27 8.79 6.38 5.49
N PRO A 28 8.10 5.23 5.55
CA PRO A 28 8.60 4.06 6.27
C PRO A 28 9.91 3.52 5.71
N LEU A 29 10.15 3.67 4.40
CA LEU A 29 11.39 3.23 3.76
C LEU A 29 12.61 3.99 4.27
N SER A 30 12.51 5.30 4.42
CA SER A 30 13.60 6.10 4.98
C SER A 30 13.93 5.69 6.42
N PHE A 31 12.90 5.50 7.25
CA PHE A 31 13.08 5.03 8.63
C PHE A 31 13.67 3.61 8.69
N PHE A 32 13.16 2.71 7.85
CA PHE A 32 13.67 1.34 7.78
C PHE A 32 15.12 1.29 7.33
N ALA A 33 15.49 2.05 6.29
CA ALA A 33 16.86 2.10 5.80
C ALA A 33 17.83 2.58 6.89
N PHE A 34 17.44 3.60 7.67
CA PHE A 34 18.21 4.06 8.82
C PHE A 34 18.34 2.97 9.89
N ALA A 35 17.22 2.35 10.30
CA ALA A 35 17.22 1.28 11.30
C ALA A 35 18.06 0.07 10.87
N TYR A 36 17.99 -0.30 9.59
CA TYR A 36 18.73 -1.42 9.01
C TYR A 36 20.23 -1.14 8.95
N LEU A 37 20.64 0.06 8.51
CA LEU A 37 22.04 0.44 8.49
C LEU A 37 22.63 0.48 9.90
N TYR A 38 21.87 0.99 10.87
CA TYR A 38 22.25 1.00 12.28
C TYR A 38 22.44 -0.43 12.81
N SER A 39 21.45 -1.30 12.60
CA SER A 39 21.50 -2.73 12.96
C SER A 39 22.67 -3.49 12.29
N SER A 40 23.01 -3.14 11.05
CA SER A 40 24.04 -3.84 10.28
C SER A 40 25.47 -3.28 10.47
N SER A 41 25.64 -2.16 11.20
CA SER A 41 26.94 -1.48 11.33
C SER A 41 27.48 -1.57 12.76
N ASP A 42 28.55 -2.35 12.97
CA ASP A 42 29.27 -2.45 14.26
C ASP A 42 29.88 -1.11 14.73
N THR A 43 29.89 -0.08 13.88
CA THR A 43 30.48 1.23 14.16
C THR A 43 29.51 2.21 14.83
N LEU A 44 28.20 1.92 14.86
CA LEU A 44 27.17 2.79 15.44
C LEU A 44 26.57 2.15 16.70
N SER A 45 27.24 2.30 17.84
CA SER A 45 26.73 1.82 19.12
C SER A 45 25.91 2.90 19.83
N PHE A 46 24.59 2.90 19.61
CA PHE A 46 23.65 3.55 20.55
C PHE A 46 23.29 2.55 21.66
N ASP A 47 23.48 2.92 22.92
CA ASP A 47 23.01 2.14 24.07
C ASP A 47 21.47 2.27 24.16
N LEU A 48 20.77 1.37 23.47
CA LEU A 48 19.31 1.30 23.53
C LEU A 48 18.87 0.55 24.80
N PRO A 49 17.79 0.99 25.47
CA PRO A 49 17.28 0.31 26.63
C PRO A 49 16.81 -1.11 26.27
N VAL A 50 17.23 -2.10 27.05
CA VAL A 50 16.86 -3.50 26.86
C VAL A 50 15.36 -3.67 27.10
N LEU A 51 14.59 -3.81 26.03
CA LEU A 51 13.16 -4.07 26.10
C LEU A 51 12.86 -5.57 26.25
N PRO A 52 11.74 -5.93 26.90
CA PRO A 52 11.36 -7.33 27.07
C PRO A 52 11.21 -8.06 25.72
N PRO A 53 11.79 -9.26 25.56
CA PRO A 53 11.74 -10.00 24.30
C PRO A 53 10.31 -10.42 23.90
N VAL A 54 9.39 -10.48 24.86
CA VAL A 54 7.95 -10.74 24.61
C VAL A 54 7.36 -9.69 23.67
N LEU A 55 7.75 -8.42 23.79
CA LEU A 55 7.27 -7.34 22.93
C LEU A 55 7.75 -7.50 21.48
N ALA A 56 8.93 -8.07 21.25
CA ALA A 56 9.43 -8.37 19.91
C ALA A 56 8.53 -9.40 19.21
N TYR A 57 8.18 -10.49 19.90
CA TYR A 57 7.28 -11.51 19.36
C TYR A 57 5.87 -10.98 19.11
N LEU A 58 5.36 -10.13 20.02
CA LEU A 58 4.07 -9.45 19.82
C LEU A 58 4.11 -8.48 18.62
N GLY A 59 5.20 -7.75 18.44
CA GLY A 59 5.42 -6.88 17.27
C GLY A 59 5.43 -7.66 15.97
N LEU A 60 6.19 -8.77 15.91
CA LEU A 60 6.22 -9.66 14.75
C LEU A 60 4.85 -10.29 14.46
N GLY A 61 4.16 -10.76 15.51
CA GLY A 61 2.79 -11.27 15.38
C GLY A 61 1.84 -10.21 14.82
N THR A 62 1.96 -8.96 15.28
CA THR A 62 1.18 -7.83 14.77
C THR A 62 1.47 -7.55 13.30
N VAL A 63 2.75 -7.54 12.90
CA VAL A 63 3.17 -7.41 11.49
C VAL A 63 2.54 -8.50 10.63
N ALA A 64 2.64 -9.76 11.05
CA ALA A 64 2.08 -10.90 10.32
C ALA A 64 0.55 -10.81 10.19
N VAL A 65 -0.15 -10.50 11.28
CA VAL A 65 -1.61 -10.35 11.30
C VAL A 65 -2.04 -9.20 10.39
N LEU A 66 -1.36 -8.05 10.45
CA LEU A 66 -1.69 -6.90 9.62
C LEU A 66 -1.48 -7.17 8.13
N LEU A 67 -0.42 -7.89 7.75
CA LEU A 67 -0.18 -8.31 6.36
C LEU A 67 -1.32 -9.18 5.83
N VAL A 68 -1.73 -10.20 6.59
CA VAL A 68 -2.85 -11.08 6.21
C VAL A 68 -4.17 -10.31 6.18
N MET A 69 -4.44 -9.52 7.22
CA MET A 69 -5.66 -8.73 7.35
C MET A 69 -5.81 -7.74 6.20
N GLN A 70 -4.72 -7.08 5.79
CA GLN A 70 -4.72 -6.18 4.64
C GLN A 70 -5.15 -6.88 3.36
N GLN A 71 -4.61 -8.08 3.09
CA GLN A 71 -4.93 -8.82 1.88
C GLN A 71 -6.41 -9.23 1.85
N VAL A 72 -6.90 -9.80 2.95
CA VAL A 72 -8.30 -10.24 3.07
C VAL A 72 -9.27 -9.05 3.00
N ALA A 73 -8.94 -7.94 3.69
CA ALA A 73 -9.78 -6.74 3.67
C ALA A 73 -9.87 -6.12 2.27
N PHE A 74 -8.76 -6.11 1.53
CA PHE A 74 -8.73 -5.62 0.15
C PHE A 74 -9.60 -6.49 -0.76
N GLU A 75 -9.42 -7.82 -0.73
CA GLU A 75 -10.20 -8.74 -1.56
C GLU A 75 -11.70 -8.62 -1.29
N ARG A 76 -12.12 -8.56 -0.02
CA ARG A 76 -13.52 -8.35 0.35
C ARG A 76 -14.08 -7.05 -0.20
N ARG A 77 -13.34 -5.94 -0.09
CA ARG A 77 -13.75 -4.63 -0.64
C ARG A 77 -13.88 -4.67 -2.15
N ILE A 78 -12.93 -5.28 -2.86
CA ILE A 78 -13.01 -5.42 -4.32
C ILE A 78 -14.20 -6.29 -4.73
N GLN A 79 -14.48 -7.38 -4.03
CA GLN A 79 -15.65 -8.20 -4.31
C GLN A 79 -16.97 -7.44 -4.12
N LEU A 80 -17.07 -6.57 -3.11
CA LEU A 80 -18.22 -5.70 -2.92
C LEU A 80 -18.39 -4.69 -4.06
N VAL A 81 -17.30 -4.09 -4.54
CA VAL A 81 -17.32 -3.15 -5.67
C VAL A 81 -17.62 -3.85 -7.01
N LYS A 82 -17.22 -5.12 -7.15
CA LYS A 82 -17.58 -5.95 -8.32
C LYS A 82 -19.07 -6.24 -8.38
N LYS A 83 -19.69 -6.55 -7.24
CA LYS A 83 -21.11 -6.92 -7.14
C LYS A 83 -22.05 -5.71 -7.10
N SER A 84 -21.56 -4.50 -6.88
CA SER A 84 -22.41 -3.31 -6.90
C SER A 84 -22.79 -2.92 -8.33
N ASP A 85 -24.08 -2.66 -8.56
CA ASP A 85 -24.64 -2.14 -9.81
C ASP A 85 -24.39 -0.63 -9.99
N SER A 86 -23.30 -0.13 -9.42
CA SER A 86 -22.95 1.29 -9.39
C SER A 86 -22.30 1.73 -10.70
N GLU A 87 -22.45 3.01 -11.05
CA GLU A 87 -21.84 3.63 -12.23
C GLU A 87 -20.29 3.47 -12.22
N LEU A 88 -19.66 3.35 -13.40
CA LEU A 88 -18.22 3.11 -13.56
C LEU A 88 -17.36 4.04 -12.70
N HIS A 89 -17.67 5.33 -12.68
CA HIS A 89 -16.94 6.34 -11.91
C HIS A 89 -16.94 6.02 -10.42
N GLU A 90 -18.08 5.58 -9.88
CA GLU A 90 -18.20 5.23 -8.47
C GLU A 90 -17.43 3.94 -8.14
N ARG A 91 -17.43 2.96 -9.05
CA ARG A 91 -16.64 1.73 -8.90
C ARG A 91 -15.15 2.01 -8.89
N VAL A 92 -14.65 2.88 -9.77
CA VAL A 92 -13.25 3.31 -9.80
C VAL A 92 -12.88 4.09 -8.53
N LYS A 93 -13.75 4.97 -8.05
CA LYS A 93 -13.54 5.71 -6.79
C LYS A 93 -13.48 4.79 -5.58
N ARG A 94 -14.38 3.81 -5.47
CA ARG A 94 -14.36 2.80 -4.39
C ARG A 94 -13.13 1.90 -4.47
N TYR A 95 -12.68 1.54 -5.67
CA TYR A 95 -11.41 0.84 -5.87
C TYR A 95 -10.21 1.68 -5.38
N ALA A 96 -10.18 2.96 -5.72
CA ALA A 96 -9.13 3.89 -5.29
C ALA A 96 -9.09 4.00 -3.76
N GLN A 97 -10.25 4.13 -3.11
CA GLN A 97 -10.35 4.14 -1.65
C GLN A 97 -9.90 2.83 -1.01
N ALA A 98 -10.28 1.68 -1.57
CA ALA A 98 -9.83 0.38 -1.09
C ALA A 98 -8.31 0.20 -1.23
N THR A 99 -7.74 0.70 -2.32
CA THR A 99 -6.29 0.70 -2.57
C THR A 99 -5.58 1.60 -1.58
N PHE A 100 -6.06 2.83 -1.37
CA PHE A 100 -5.51 3.76 -0.38
C PHE A 100 -5.50 3.15 1.03
N LEU A 101 -6.60 2.52 1.45
CA LEU A 101 -6.68 1.89 2.77
C LEU A 101 -5.70 0.72 2.92
N ARG A 102 -5.50 -0.07 1.85
CA ARG A 102 -4.46 -1.11 1.81
C ARG A 102 -3.07 -0.51 2.05
N TYR A 103 -2.73 0.59 1.36
CA TYR A 103 -1.44 1.27 1.55
C TYR A 103 -1.30 1.90 2.93
N TRP A 104 -2.39 2.38 3.52
CA TRP A 104 -2.40 2.86 4.89
C TRP A 104 -2.07 1.76 5.90
N GLN A 105 -2.60 0.55 5.70
CA GLN A 105 -2.23 -0.61 6.53
C GLN A 105 -0.77 -1.00 6.34
N LEU A 106 -0.29 -1.07 5.09
CA LEU A 106 1.11 -1.38 4.78
C LEU A 106 2.08 -0.32 5.33
N PHE A 107 1.68 0.94 5.41
CA PHE A 107 2.44 1.99 6.08
C PHE A 107 2.69 1.65 7.54
N TRP A 108 1.65 1.27 8.29
CA TRP A 108 1.79 0.88 9.69
C TRP A 108 2.64 -0.38 9.86
N VAL A 109 2.49 -1.37 8.98
CA VAL A 109 3.38 -2.54 8.98
C VAL A 109 4.83 -2.11 8.77
N GLY A 110 5.08 -1.19 7.84
CA GLY A 110 6.40 -0.65 7.57
C GLY A 110 7.01 0.07 8.79
N VAL A 111 6.23 0.92 9.45
CA VAL A 111 6.66 1.66 10.65
C VAL A 111 6.94 0.71 11.81
N ILE A 112 6.05 -0.25 12.08
CA ILE A 112 6.25 -1.24 13.16
C ILE A 112 7.48 -2.09 12.87
N SER A 113 7.71 -2.47 11.60
CA SER A 113 8.89 -3.23 11.22
C SER A 113 10.18 -2.42 11.37
N ALA A 114 10.18 -1.15 10.98
CA ALA A 114 11.34 -0.26 11.18
C ALA A 114 11.66 -0.04 12.67
N LEU A 115 10.63 0.23 13.48
CA LEU A 115 10.79 0.41 14.94
C LEU A 115 11.21 -0.90 15.62
N GLY A 116 10.62 -2.03 15.21
CA GLY A 116 10.96 -3.34 15.74
C GLY A 116 12.41 -3.73 15.43
N LEU A 117 12.88 -3.43 14.21
CA LEU A 117 14.27 -3.63 13.84
C LEU A 117 15.20 -2.72 14.65
N PHE A 118 14.85 -1.44 14.77
CA PHE A 118 15.66 -0.48 15.52
C PHE A 118 15.80 -0.82 17.00
N LEU A 119 14.74 -1.30 17.66
CA LEU A 119 14.72 -1.55 19.10
C LEU A 119 15.22 -2.93 19.51
N TYR A 120 15.00 -3.95 18.69
CA TYR A 120 15.28 -5.35 19.05
C TYR A 120 16.35 -6.02 18.21
N ASP A 121 16.82 -5.36 17.14
CA ASP A 121 17.81 -5.90 16.20
C ASP A 121 17.45 -7.31 15.68
N ASN A 122 16.14 -7.57 15.57
CA ASN A 122 15.64 -8.90 15.24
C ASN A 122 15.44 -9.03 13.72
N PRO A 123 16.06 -10.03 13.07
CA PRO A 123 15.97 -10.22 11.61
C PRO A 123 14.53 -10.49 11.12
N GLY A 124 13.64 -10.95 12.00
CA GLY A 124 12.23 -11.13 11.68
C GLY A 124 11.55 -9.85 11.20
N PHE A 125 11.94 -8.68 11.74
CA PHE A 125 11.37 -7.40 11.30
C PHE A 125 11.88 -6.98 9.92
N THR A 126 13.12 -7.33 9.58
CA THR A 126 13.67 -7.19 8.22
C THR A 126 12.87 -8.01 7.22
N ILE A 127 12.57 -9.27 7.55
CA ILE A 127 11.74 -10.15 6.70
C ILE A 127 10.32 -9.59 6.57
N GLY A 128 9.70 -9.16 7.67
CA GLY A 128 8.38 -8.54 7.66
C GLY A 128 8.31 -7.28 6.79
N TYR A 129 9.35 -6.45 6.83
CA TYR A 129 9.45 -5.28 5.97
C TYR A 129 9.63 -5.64 4.49
N ALA A 130 10.47 -6.64 4.18
CA ALA A 130 10.63 -7.14 2.82
C ALA A 130 9.31 -7.67 2.23
N LEU A 131 8.54 -8.42 3.02
CA LEU A 131 7.18 -8.84 2.64
C LEU A 131 6.27 -7.63 2.38
N THR A 132 6.34 -6.61 3.22
CA THR A 132 5.58 -5.36 3.04
C THR A 132 5.89 -4.71 1.69
N LEU A 133 7.16 -4.62 1.31
CA LEU A 133 7.58 -4.11 0.00
C LEU A 133 7.06 -4.96 -1.17
N LEU A 134 7.03 -6.29 -1.02
CA LEU A 134 6.41 -7.18 -2.00
C LEU A 134 4.92 -6.87 -2.17
N PHE A 135 4.17 -6.73 -1.06
CA PHE A 135 2.74 -6.36 -1.11
C PHE A 135 2.52 -4.96 -1.69
N VAL A 136 3.42 -4.00 -1.41
CA VAL A 136 3.42 -2.66 -2.01
C VAL A 136 3.61 -2.74 -3.53
N SER A 137 4.53 -3.56 -4.01
CA SER A 137 4.80 -3.76 -5.44
C SER A 137 3.60 -4.43 -6.15
N LEU A 138 3.02 -5.44 -5.51
CA LEU A 138 1.81 -6.13 -5.97
C LEU A 138 0.54 -5.26 -5.87
N GLY A 139 0.56 -4.17 -5.10
CA GLY A 139 -0.58 -3.28 -4.89
C GLY A 139 -0.64 -2.05 -5.82
N LYS A 140 0.40 -1.80 -6.62
CA LYS A 140 0.49 -0.56 -7.44
C LYS A 140 -0.80 -0.29 -8.20
N PRO A 141 -1.44 0.88 -8.01
CA PRO A 141 -2.64 1.24 -8.75
C PRO A 141 -2.24 1.48 -10.20
N THR A 142 -2.55 0.54 -11.08
CA THR A 142 -2.36 0.71 -12.53
C THR A 142 -3.70 0.58 -13.24
N PRO A 143 -3.94 1.29 -14.36
CA PRO A 143 -5.17 1.19 -15.13
C PRO A 143 -5.50 -0.26 -15.52
N HIS A 144 -4.47 -1.02 -15.88
CA HIS A 144 -4.60 -2.44 -16.17
C HIS A 144 -5.09 -3.25 -14.96
N ARG A 145 -4.58 -2.97 -13.75
CA ARG A 145 -5.06 -3.62 -12.53
C ARG A 145 -6.49 -3.20 -12.19
N ILE A 146 -6.88 -1.95 -12.40
CA ILE A 146 -8.27 -1.50 -12.20
C ILE A 146 -9.21 -2.28 -13.11
N VAL A 147 -8.88 -2.38 -14.41
CA VAL A 147 -9.68 -3.12 -15.40
C VAL A 147 -9.84 -4.59 -15.02
N THR A 148 -8.74 -5.26 -14.67
CA THR A 148 -8.75 -6.68 -14.29
C THR A 148 -9.44 -6.91 -12.94
N ALA A 149 -9.21 -6.03 -11.97
CA ALA A 149 -9.79 -6.12 -10.64
C ALA A 149 -11.27 -5.74 -10.59
N LEU A 150 -11.79 -4.95 -11.54
CA LEU A 150 -13.21 -4.62 -11.61
C LEU A 150 -13.96 -5.43 -12.69
N GLN A 151 -13.26 -6.25 -13.47
CA GLN A 151 -13.82 -7.02 -14.60
C GLN A 151 -14.69 -6.13 -15.52
N LEU A 152 -14.15 -4.98 -15.90
CA LEU A 152 -14.87 -3.98 -16.70
C LEU A 152 -15.23 -4.54 -18.09
N THR A 153 -16.36 -4.11 -18.65
CA THR A 153 -16.80 -4.43 -20.03
C THR A 153 -16.00 -3.61 -21.05
N LYS A 154 -15.99 -4.02 -22.33
CA LYS A 154 -15.10 -3.43 -23.37
C LYS A 154 -15.17 -1.89 -23.45
N GLY A 155 -16.36 -1.28 -23.33
CA GLY A 155 -16.51 0.19 -23.37
C GLY A 155 -15.92 0.91 -22.14
N ASP A 156 -16.10 0.35 -20.94
CA ASP A 156 -15.55 0.91 -19.69
C ASP A 156 -14.02 0.77 -19.61
N LYS A 157 -13.46 -0.26 -20.26
CA LYS A 157 -12.00 -0.46 -20.35
C LYS A 157 -11.33 0.70 -21.07
N ASP A 158 -11.89 1.12 -22.19
CA ASP A 158 -11.29 2.15 -23.03
C ASP A 158 -11.22 3.50 -22.29
N LEU A 159 -12.25 3.83 -21.50
CA LEU A 159 -12.25 5.01 -20.64
C LEU A 159 -11.16 4.95 -19.55
N VAL A 160 -10.95 3.79 -18.92
CA VAL A 160 -9.91 3.63 -17.89
C VAL A 160 -8.50 3.65 -18.49
N TYR A 161 -8.30 3.11 -19.69
CA TYR A 161 -7.00 3.20 -20.38
C TYR A 161 -6.67 4.63 -20.83
N GLN A 162 -7.67 5.44 -21.17
CA GLN A 162 -7.48 6.85 -21.49
C GLN A 162 -6.97 7.70 -20.31
N ILE A 163 -7.13 7.23 -19.07
CA ILE A 163 -6.59 7.91 -17.87
C ILE A 163 -5.06 8.05 -17.95
N ASN A 164 -4.38 7.08 -18.57
CA ASN A 164 -2.91 7.03 -18.63
C ASN A 164 -2.32 7.60 -19.92
N LYS A 165 -3.17 7.98 -20.88
CA LYS A 165 -2.73 8.64 -22.10
C LYS A 165 -2.32 10.07 -21.74
N ARG A 166 -1.03 10.41 -21.91
CA ARG A 166 -0.58 11.80 -21.83
C ARG A 166 -1.35 12.59 -22.89
N GLU A 167 -1.92 13.71 -22.47
CA GLU A 167 -2.34 14.74 -23.43
C GLU A 167 -1.05 15.20 -24.11
N ASP A 168 -0.97 14.96 -25.42
CA ASP A 168 0.08 15.51 -26.28
C ASP A 168 -0.08 17.02 -26.41
#